data_AF-A0AAV2RIQ9-F1
#
_entry.id   AF-A0AAV2RIQ9-F1
#
_cell.length_a   1.000
_cell.length_b   1.000
_cell.length_c   1.000
_cell.angle_alpha   90.00
_cell.angle_beta   90.00
_cell.angle_gamma   90.00
#
_symmetry.space_group_name_H-M   'P 1'
#
loop_
_entity.id
_entity.type
_entity.pdbx_description
1 polymer ?
#
loop_
_entity_poly.entity_id
_entity_poly.type
_entity_poly.pdbx_seq_one_letter_code
_entity_poly.pdbx_strand_id
1 'polypeptide(L)'
;MVDNYPMKRKSEKNGYERKDAKRPYHGENTEKEFQVHPRRKYGGPQTNLRKPMLIGDFCLDHERKFCPDQRNLHFINMDWNETKKVSYDLNIGIEKVMRKNFEETRTEKLDRLLEWILENAYKFHTNESKGKPLE
;
A
#
# COMPACT_ATOMS: atom_id res chain seq x y z
N MET A 1 16.47 47.69 -13.03
CA MET A 1 17.30 46.78 -13.85
C MET A 1 17.12 45.39 -13.25
N VAL A 2 16.59 44.47 -14.05
CA VAL A 2 16.21 43.12 -13.61
C VAL A 2 17.34 42.19 -14.00
N ASP A 3 18.10 41.69 -13.02
CA ASP A 3 19.21 40.78 -13.28
C ASP A 3 18.69 39.35 -13.45
N ASN A 4 18.68 38.90 -14.70
CA ASN A 4 18.47 37.51 -15.10
C ASN A 4 19.70 36.68 -14.75
N TYR A 5 19.60 35.82 -13.74
CA TYR A 5 20.59 34.75 -13.52
C TYR A 5 20.18 33.47 -14.27
N PRO A 6 20.97 32.99 -15.25
CA PRO A 6 20.73 31.69 -15.87
C PRO A 6 21.21 30.56 -14.96
N MET A 7 20.27 29.81 -14.35
CA MET A 7 20.59 28.53 -13.69
C MET A 7 20.95 27.47 -14.74
N LYS A 8 22.24 27.27 -14.98
CA LYS A 8 22.76 26.08 -15.69
C LYS A 8 22.60 24.86 -14.77
N ARG A 9 21.64 23.97 -15.07
CA ARG A 9 21.57 22.64 -14.47
C ARG A 9 22.79 21.83 -14.91
N LYS A 10 23.74 21.59 -14.01
CA LYS A 10 24.75 20.55 -14.20
C LYS A 10 24.04 19.19 -14.05
N SER A 11 24.03 18.38 -15.11
CA SER A 11 23.62 16.98 -15.04
C SER A 11 24.81 16.16 -14.54
N GLU A 12 24.83 15.88 -13.24
CA GLU A 12 25.72 14.85 -12.70
C GLU A 12 25.17 13.49 -13.13
N LYS A 13 25.86 12.87 -14.10
CA LYS A 13 25.64 11.49 -14.50
C LYS A 13 26.16 10.58 -13.39
N ASN A 14 25.29 10.20 -12.44
CA ASN A 14 25.56 9.08 -11.55
C ASN A 14 25.40 7.77 -12.35
N GLY A 15 26.52 7.31 -12.91
CA GLY A 15 26.64 6.01 -13.56
C GLY A 15 26.54 4.89 -12.54
N TYR A 16 25.35 4.28 -12.44
CA TYR A 16 25.22 2.96 -11.85
C TYR A 16 25.58 1.93 -12.92
N GLU A 17 26.83 1.49 -12.94
CA GLU A 17 27.24 0.29 -13.67
C GLU A 17 26.48 -0.92 -13.10
N ARG A 18 25.53 -1.45 -13.87
CA ARG A 18 24.94 -2.77 -13.62
C ARG A 18 26.00 -3.82 -13.94
N LYS A 19 26.66 -4.36 -12.91
CA LYS A 19 27.44 -5.58 -13.05
C LYS A 19 26.46 -6.73 -13.23
N ASP A 20 26.29 -7.18 -14.47
CA ASP A 20 25.46 -8.33 -14.81
C ASP A 20 26.09 -9.60 -14.20
N ALA A 21 25.59 -10.00 -13.03
CA ALA A 21 25.89 -11.30 -12.45
C ALA A 21 25.26 -12.38 -13.34
N LYS A 22 26.11 -13.15 -14.04
CA LYS A 22 25.70 -14.33 -14.80
C LYS A 22 24.98 -15.31 -13.85
N ARG A 23 23.66 -15.38 -13.94
CA ARG A 23 22.87 -16.39 -13.23
C ARG A 23 23.00 -17.73 -13.96
N PRO A 24 23.22 -18.86 -13.25
CA PRO A 24 23.24 -20.17 -13.87
C PRO A 24 21.84 -20.52 -14.41
N TYR A 25 21.82 -21.05 -15.63
CA TYR A 25 20.63 -21.40 -16.39
C TYR A 25 19.90 -22.58 -15.73
N HIS A 26 18.69 -22.34 -15.20
CA HIS A 26 17.80 -23.38 -14.69
C HIS A 26 16.46 -23.30 -15.41
N GLY A 27 16.18 -24.33 -16.21
CA GLY A 27 14.85 -24.73 -16.66
C GLY A 27 14.20 -23.83 -17.70
N GLU A 28 13.44 -24.44 -18.62
CA GLU A 28 12.54 -23.74 -19.54
C GLU A 28 11.48 -22.96 -18.73
N ASN A 29 11.81 -21.72 -18.42
CA ASN A 29 10.85 -20.73 -17.95
C ASN A 29 9.87 -20.46 -19.09
N THR A 30 8.68 -21.06 -19.02
CA THR A 30 7.52 -20.49 -19.71
C THR A 30 7.16 -19.22 -18.95
N GLU A 31 7.89 -18.13 -19.23
CA GLU A 31 7.59 -16.81 -18.67
C GLU A 31 6.16 -16.47 -19.08
N LYS A 32 5.23 -16.52 -18.12
CA LYS A 32 3.86 -16.04 -18.30
C LYS A 32 3.94 -14.53 -18.45
N GLU A 33 4.12 -14.08 -19.68
CA GLU A 33 4.19 -12.66 -19.98
C GLU A 33 2.81 -12.02 -19.79
N PHE A 34 2.77 -10.93 -19.02
CA PHE A 34 1.57 -10.12 -18.92
C PHE A 34 1.48 -9.23 -20.15
N GLN A 35 0.55 -9.53 -21.06
CA GLN A 35 0.35 -8.72 -22.26
C GLN A 35 -0.21 -7.33 -21.90
N VAL A 36 0.63 -6.30 -22.05
CA VAL A 36 0.19 -4.92 -21.89
C VAL A 36 -0.45 -4.45 -23.19
N HIS A 37 -1.77 -4.29 -23.19
CA HIS A 37 -2.49 -3.78 -24.35
C HIS A 37 -2.56 -2.24 -24.33
N PRO A 38 -2.60 -1.59 -25.52
CA PRO A 38 -2.76 -0.14 -25.59
C PRO A 38 -4.09 0.30 -24.96
N ARG A 39 -4.11 1.47 -24.31
CA ARG A 39 -5.28 2.04 -23.61
C ARG A 39 -6.57 1.99 -24.46
N ARG A 40 -6.44 2.17 -25.77
CA ARG A 40 -7.55 2.11 -26.75
C ARG A 40 -8.36 0.80 -26.67
N LYS A 41 -7.73 -0.32 -26.29
CA LYS A 41 -8.41 -1.63 -26.12
C LYS A 41 -9.45 -1.61 -25.00
N TYR A 42 -9.30 -0.74 -24.01
CA TYR A 42 -10.17 -0.64 -22.84
C TYR A 42 -11.16 0.54 -22.93
N GLY A 43 -11.34 1.12 -24.12
CA GLY A 43 -12.30 2.20 -24.37
C GLY A 43 -13.77 1.75 -24.50
N GLY A 44 -14.08 0.53 -24.07
CA GLY A 44 -15.43 -0.02 -24.11
C GLY A 44 -16.35 0.58 -23.03
N PRO A 45 -17.60 0.08 -22.94
CA PRO A 45 -18.52 0.48 -21.89
C PRO A 45 -17.95 0.13 -20.50
N GLN A 46 -18.37 0.89 -19.49
CA GLN A 46 -17.95 0.66 -18.11
C GLN A 46 -18.28 -0.76 -17.66
N THR A 47 -17.31 -1.43 -17.05
CA THR A 47 -17.52 -2.76 -16.48
C THR A 47 -18.36 -2.67 -15.20
N ASN A 48 -19.21 -3.66 -14.99
CA ASN A 48 -19.99 -3.77 -13.77
C ASN A 48 -19.07 -4.20 -12.62
N LEU A 49 -18.53 -3.22 -11.89
CA LEU A 49 -17.80 -3.45 -10.65
C LEU A 49 -18.79 -3.57 -9.50
N ARG A 50 -18.72 -4.68 -8.76
CA ARG A 50 -19.52 -4.86 -7.55
C ARG A 50 -19.16 -3.79 -6.53
N LYS A 51 -20.18 -3.16 -5.92
CA LYS A 51 -19.97 -2.22 -4.81
C LYS A 51 -19.20 -2.92 -3.69
N PRO A 52 -18.04 -2.40 -3.26
CA PRO A 52 -17.29 -2.98 -2.14
C PRO A 52 -18.14 -3.02 -0.88
N MET A 53 -17.97 -4.09 -0.10
CA MET A 53 -18.61 -4.28 1.19
C MET A 53 -17.55 -4.42 2.27
N LEU A 54 -17.76 -3.78 3.41
CA LEU A 54 -16.89 -3.94 4.57
C LEU A 54 -17.19 -5.29 5.25
N ILE A 55 -16.22 -6.20 5.22
CA ILE A 55 -16.32 -7.52 5.86
C ILE A 55 -15.74 -7.47 7.29
N GLY A 56 -14.86 -6.51 7.53
CA GLY A 56 -14.31 -6.12 8.82
C GLY A 56 -12.97 -5.43 8.63
N ASP A 57 -12.26 -5.28 9.72
CA ASP A 57 -11.04 -4.49 9.81
C ASP A 57 -10.11 -5.03 10.91
N PHE A 58 -8.88 -4.53 10.88
CA PHE A 58 -7.86 -4.74 11.90
C PHE A 58 -6.95 -3.53 11.97
N CYS A 59 -6.27 -3.37 13.10
CA CYS A 59 -5.29 -2.33 13.32
C CYS A 59 -3.89 -2.92 13.54
N LEU A 60 -2.88 -2.07 13.39
CA LEU A 60 -1.50 -2.37 13.75
C LEU A 60 -1.03 -1.32 14.74
N ASP A 61 -0.55 -1.76 15.90
CA ASP A 61 -0.11 -0.87 16.96
C ASP A 61 1.25 -0.21 16.67
N HIS A 62 1.77 0.52 17.66
CA HIS A 62 3.06 1.22 17.59
C HIS A 62 4.26 0.26 17.47
N GLU A 63 4.12 -1.00 17.88
CA GLU A 63 5.11 -2.08 17.73
C GLU A 63 4.85 -2.94 16.49
N ARG A 64 3.95 -2.50 15.59
CA ARG A 64 3.56 -3.23 14.37
C ARG A 64 2.90 -4.60 14.66
N LYS A 65 2.32 -4.79 15.84
CA LYS A 65 1.58 -6.00 16.22
C LYS A 65 0.14 -5.95 15.73
N PHE A 66 -0.37 -7.12 15.37
CA PHE A 66 -1.75 -7.31 14.95
C PHE A 66 -2.73 -7.04 16.09
N CYS A 67 -3.79 -6.28 15.81
CA CYS A 67 -4.88 -5.99 16.74
C CYS A 67 -6.22 -6.18 16.00
N PRO A 68 -7.08 -7.14 16.39
CA PRO A 68 -8.36 -7.41 15.73
C PRO A 68 -9.48 -6.44 16.16
N ASP A 69 -9.12 -5.18 16.42
CA ASP A 69 -10.04 -4.15 16.87
C ASP A 69 -9.82 -2.83 16.13
N GLN A 70 -10.60 -1.82 16.52
CA GLN A 70 -10.60 -0.48 15.94
C GLN A 70 -9.84 0.53 16.80
N ARG A 71 -8.87 0.10 17.62
CA ARG A 71 -8.20 1.00 18.58
C ARG A 71 -7.45 2.16 17.94
N ASN A 72 -7.06 2.02 16.67
CA ASN A 72 -6.38 3.07 15.90
C ASN A 72 -7.32 3.78 14.91
N LEU A 73 -8.63 3.57 15.03
CA LEU A 73 -9.60 4.31 14.26
C LEU A 73 -9.68 5.75 14.78
N HIS A 74 -9.33 6.70 13.93
CA HIS A 74 -9.41 8.12 14.24
C HIS A 74 -10.57 8.77 13.48
N PHE A 75 -11.25 9.68 14.16
CA PHE A 75 -12.32 10.48 13.58
C PHE A 75 -11.78 11.83 13.13
N ILE A 76 -12.23 12.28 11.96
CA ILE A 76 -11.96 13.64 11.49
C ILE A 76 -12.80 14.58 12.37
N ASN A 77 -12.16 15.19 13.36
CA ASN A 77 -12.76 16.24 14.16
C ASN A 77 -12.48 17.59 13.49
N MET A 78 -13.47 18.11 12.78
CA MET A 78 -13.42 19.47 12.23
C MET A 78 -14.56 20.27 12.84
N ASP A 79 -14.21 21.41 13.44
CA ASP A 79 -15.17 22.43 13.85
C ASP A 79 -15.61 23.19 12.59
N TRP A 80 -16.75 22.77 12.03
CA TRP A 80 -17.28 23.22 10.73
C TRP A 80 -17.83 24.66 10.72
N ASN A 81 -17.37 25.52 11.64
CA ASN A 81 -17.66 26.94 11.53
C ASN A 81 -16.97 27.51 10.27
N GLU A 82 -17.79 27.85 9.26
CA GLU A 82 -17.46 28.13 7.86
C GLU A 82 -16.40 29.23 7.63
N THR A 83 -15.99 29.94 8.67
CA THR A 83 -15.06 31.08 8.61
C THR A 83 -13.62 30.76 9.02
N LYS A 84 -13.35 29.57 9.58
CA LYS A 84 -12.00 29.21 10.04
C LYS A 84 -11.10 28.76 8.89
N LYS A 85 -10.16 29.62 8.49
CA LYS A 85 -8.99 29.20 7.69
C LYS A 85 -8.04 28.42 8.60
N VAL A 86 -7.84 27.14 8.30
CA VAL A 86 -6.94 26.28 9.05
C VAL A 86 -5.53 26.34 8.45
N SER A 87 -4.53 26.64 9.28
CA SER A 87 -3.11 26.57 8.93
C SER A 87 -2.44 25.47 9.75
N TYR A 88 -2.05 24.37 9.09
CA TYR A 88 -1.25 23.31 9.71
C TYR A 88 0.22 23.51 9.39
N ASP A 89 1.07 23.65 10.41
CA ASP A 89 2.52 23.57 10.23
C ASP A 89 2.97 22.11 10.38
N LEU A 90 3.35 21.50 9.25
CA LEU A 90 3.77 20.11 9.17
C LEU A 90 5.22 19.90 9.67
N ASN A 91 5.96 20.97 9.96
CA ASN A 91 7.34 20.87 10.47
C ASN A 91 7.37 20.68 11.99
N ILE A 92 6.27 20.98 12.70
CA ILE A 92 6.19 20.81 14.15
C ILE A 92 6.28 19.31 14.48
N GLY A 93 7.27 18.94 15.31
CA GLY A 93 7.43 17.57 15.80
C GLY A 93 8.11 16.60 14.82
N ILE A 94 8.75 17.12 13.75
CA ILE A 94 9.48 16.31 12.78
C ILE A 94 10.60 15.48 13.44
N GLU A 95 11.18 15.99 14.52
CA GLU A 95 12.22 15.35 15.32
C GLU A 95 11.70 14.16 16.14
N LYS A 96 10.38 14.07 16.38
CA LYS A 96 9.73 12.99 17.15
C LYS A 96 9.14 11.90 16.25
N VAL A 97 9.35 11.99 14.94
CA VAL A 97 8.79 11.03 13.99
C VAL A 97 9.41 9.66 14.19
N MET A 98 8.60 8.71 14.65
CA MET A 98 8.94 7.29 14.60
C MET A 98 8.75 6.77 13.18
N ARG A 99 9.83 6.34 12.54
CA ARG A 99 9.79 5.77 11.20
C ARG A 99 9.53 4.28 11.28
N LYS A 100 8.80 3.75 10.30
CA LYS A 100 8.60 2.31 10.13
C LYS A 100 9.95 1.62 9.92
N ASN A 101 10.18 0.49 10.57
CA ASN A 101 11.32 -0.36 10.30
C ASN A 101 11.18 -0.99 8.90
N PHE A 102 12.02 -0.57 7.95
CA PHE A 102 11.93 -1.01 6.57
C PHE A 102 12.26 -2.50 6.39
N GLU A 103 13.16 -3.04 7.21
CA GLU A 103 13.58 -4.44 7.10
C GLU A 103 12.46 -5.39 7.54
N GLU A 104 11.84 -5.10 8.68
CA GLU A 104 10.72 -5.88 9.23
C GLU A 104 9.46 -5.76 8.38
N THR A 105 9.15 -4.56 7.87
CA THR A 105 7.92 -4.33 7.09
C THR A 105 8.00 -4.85 5.66
N ARG A 106 9.21 -5.02 5.10
CA ARG A 106 9.38 -5.53 3.73
C ARG A 106 8.95 -6.99 3.59
N THR A 107 9.07 -7.77 4.66
CA THR A 107 8.74 -9.20 4.66
C THR A 107 7.26 -9.48 5.00
N GLU A 108 6.55 -8.51 5.59
CA GLU A 108 5.16 -8.62 6.08
C GLU A 108 4.15 -9.05 4.99
N LYS A 109 4.38 -8.70 3.71
CA LYS A 109 3.56 -9.11 2.55
C LYS A 109 2.03 -9.12 2.81
N LEU A 110 1.46 -10.31 3.03
CA LEU A 110 0.03 -10.53 3.29
C LEU A 110 -0.21 -11.09 4.69
N ASP A 111 0.82 -11.19 5.54
CA ASP A 111 0.79 -11.94 6.79
C ASP A 111 -0.31 -11.43 7.72
N ARG A 112 -0.43 -10.11 7.90
CA ARG A 112 -1.48 -9.51 8.76
C ARG A 112 -2.89 -9.66 8.20
N LEU A 113 -3.01 -9.70 6.87
CA LEU A 113 -4.30 -9.96 6.23
C LEU A 113 -4.69 -11.43 6.43
N LEU A 114 -3.74 -12.36 6.30
CA LEU A 114 -3.96 -13.78 6.53
C LEU A 114 -4.29 -14.07 8.01
N GLU A 115 -3.59 -13.41 8.93
CA GLU A 115 -3.89 -13.45 10.37
C GLU A 115 -5.33 -13.02 10.65
N TRP A 116 -5.77 -11.91 10.05
CA TRP A 116 -7.16 -11.47 10.14
C TRP A 116 -8.16 -12.48 9.55
N ILE A 117 -7.85 -13.07 8.38
CA ILE A 117 -8.70 -14.09 7.75
C ILE A 117 -8.82 -15.33 8.65
N LEU A 118 -7.73 -15.78 9.26
CA LEU A 118 -7.71 -16.94 10.16
C LEU A 118 -8.54 -16.68 11.43
N GLU A 119 -8.38 -15.51 12.07
CA GLU A 119 -9.20 -15.16 13.23
C GLU A 119 -10.69 -14.98 12.90
N ASN A 120 -10.99 -14.57 11.67
CA ASN A 120 -12.35 -14.34 11.20
C ASN A 120 -12.86 -15.47 10.30
N ALA A 121 -12.21 -16.65 10.35
CA ALA A 121 -12.53 -17.81 9.53
C ALA A 121 -14.03 -18.15 9.53
N TYR A 122 -14.69 -18.03 10.69
CA TYR A 122 -16.12 -18.26 10.85
C TYR A 122 -17.00 -17.37 9.94
N LYS A 123 -16.54 -16.17 9.57
CA LYS A 123 -17.26 -15.25 8.66
C LYS A 123 -17.23 -15.70 7.20
N PHE A 124 -16.27 -16.55 6.85
CA PHE A 124 -16.06 -17.01 5.48
C PHE A 124 -16.68 -18.39 5.20
N HIS A 125 -17.30 -19.01 6.21
CA HIS A 125 -18.02 -20.27 6.00
C HIS A 125 -19.28 -20.00 5.17
N THR A 126 -19.33 -20.59 3.98
CA THR A 126 -20.55 -20.68 3.19
C THR A 126 -21.46 -21.76 3.77
N ASN A 127 -22.76 -21.73 3.43
CA ASN A 127 -23.69 -22.79 3.84
C ASN A 127 -23.22 -24.20 3.40
N GLU A 128 -22.41 -24.28 2.34
CA GLU A 128 -21.83 -25.51 1.80
C GLU A 128 -20.62 -26.03 2.61
N SER A 129 -20.01 -25.19 3.46
CA SER A 129 -18.83 -25.51 4.28
C SER A 129 -19.15 -25.64 5.77
N LYS A 130 -20.43 -25.60 6.17
CA LYS A 130 -20.85 -25.86 7.56
C LYS A 130 -20.41 -27.27 8.01
N GLY A 131 -19.54 -27.33 9.01
CA GLY A 131 -19.11 -28.58 9.66
C GLY A 131 -17.90 -29.28 9.04
N LYS A 132 -17.22 -28.66 8.06
CA LYS A 132 -15.94 -29.15 7.55
C LYS A 132 -14.79 -28.26 8.06
N PRO A 133 -13.64 -28.84 8.47
CA PRO A 133 -12.46 -28.05 8.79
C PRO A 133 -12.00 -27.28 7.54
N LEU A 134 -11.44 -26.09 7.74
CA LEU A 134 -10.73 -25.35 6.70
C LEU A 134 -9.46 -26.14 6.36
N GLU A 135 -9.49 -26.86 5.25
CA GLU A 135 -8.32 -27.52 4.66
C GLU A 135 -7.37 -26.50 4.01
#